data_AF-L0HH32-F1
#
_entry.id   AF-L0HH32-F1
#
_cell.length_a   1.000
_cell.length_b   1.000
_cell.length_c   1.000
_cell.angle_alpha   90.00
_cell.angle_beta   90.00
_cell.angle_gamma   90.00
#
_symmetry.space_group_name_H-M   'P 1'
#
loop_
_entity.id
_entity.type
_entity.pdbx_description
1 polymer ?
#
loop_
_entity_poly.entity_id
_entity_poly.type
_entity_poly.pdbx_seq_one_letter_code
_entity_poly.pdbx_strand_id
1 'polypeptide(L)'
;MSSPQFLPIPPELFAHACSTVTQRVSQLPFLRGGVHVTGELVGVTMECLNAEPTRALALSTPRDTIAGSVAPGLDSCLEERLRVTGKAVVPVIAEVLCSAGIAEMTEIIDRQMHRPRRAIRLLPPWTWHIASALAPSLRLAGEVDGSSFSWMDLCPVCRTGVLTKIVGKQLFGIPRTDFIIECSHCGAKFIPVGPAFRLVSIAHIRDPLWKKHLDTTHSAEEWALLARGTAPGGKVAPSKAPVAEKRPPAPLPAAHVTLTAMKDGTLVVPVLGKTIYFRPVALKVVGSVKGDAFFRVQRTLGELLELPAFHHLREPVNAKYSRYLSLKAGLFLSQLKERHDPFYREFLNGYGDERYGTLMPGNSGETGKRGVLIVAVNRGLYHVLDFPEPVSETITGRFARVGPDDCLLSGDPERCRVNALLCTSRDTAGLYVWPAEKEAERREIATAISALLSPK
;
A
#
# COMPACT_ATOMS: atom_id res chain seq x y z
N MET A 1 1.41 -2.62 -21.90
CA MET A 1 1.82 -3.02 -20.55
C MET A 1 2.65 -1.87 -19.97
N SER A 2 2.52 -1.55 -18.67
CA SER A 2 3.35 -0.53 -18.05
C SER A 2 4.80 -1.00 -18.01
N SER A 3 5.76 -0.15 -18.40
CA SER A 3 7.19 -0.47 -18.29
C SER A 3 7.54 -0.93 -16.88
N PRO A 4 8.37 -1.98 -16.72
CA PRO A 4 8.81 -2.46 -15.42
C PRO A 4 9.46 -1.30 -14.65
N GLN A 5 9.01 -1.08 -13.41
CA GLN A 5 9.60 -0.07 -12.54
C GLN A 5 10.63 -0.73 -11.64
N PHE A 6 11.85 -0.24 -11.71
CA PHE A 6 12.97 -0.72 -10.93
C PHE A 6 13.00 -0.01 -9.57
N LEU A 7 13.05 -0.79 -8.49
CA LEU A 7 13.27 -0.24 -7.16
C LEU A 7 14.77 -0.10 -6.94
N PRO A 8 15.29 1.09 -6.58
CA PRO A 8 16.70 1.27 -6.32
C PRO A 8 17.15 0.41 -5.14
N ILE A 9 18.34 -0.19 -5.24
CA ILE A 9 18.91 -1.01 -4.17
C ILE A 9 19.27 -0.15 -2.94
N PRO A 10 18.94 -0.57 -1.70
CA PRO A 10 19.40 0.09 -0.48
C PRO A 10 20.93 0.11 -0.43
N PRO A 11 21.56 1.20 0.05
CA PRO A 11 23.02 1.31 0.00
C PRO A 11 23.72 0.29 0.89
N GLU A 12 23.11 -0.11 2.02
CA GLU A 12 23.66 -1.13 2.90
C GLU A 12 23.64 -2.50 2.20
N LEU A 13 22.52 -2.82 1.54
CA LEU A 13 22.39 -4.07 0.79
C LEU A 13 23.33 -4.09 -0.42
N PHE A 14 23.50 -2.95 -1.09
CA PHE A 14 24.45 -2.78 -2.18
C PHE A 14 25.90 -2.97 -1.73
N ALA A 15 26.30 -2.31 -0.64
CA ALA A 15 27.63 -2.46 -0.06
C ALA A 15 27.87 -3.92 0.38
N HIS A 16 26.85 -4.56 0.98
CA HIS A 16 26.92 -5.96 1.37
C HIS A 16 27.04 -6.90 0.17
N ALA A 17 26.29 -6.67 -0.91
CA ALA A 17 26.38 -7.45 -2.13
C ALA A 17 27.76 -7.32 -2.77
N CYS A 18 28.28 -6.08 -2.90
CA CYS A 18 29.62 -5.83 -3.42
C CYS A 18 30.72 -6.48 -2.57
N SER A 19 30.60 -6.41 -1.23
CA SER A 19 31.53 -7.07 -0.31
C SER A 19 31.46 -8.59 -0.43
N THR A 20 30.27 -9.16 -0.55
CA THR A 20 30.07 -10.61 -0.71
C THR A 20 30.65 -11.11 -2.03
N VAL A 21 30.46 -10.39 -3.13
CA VAL A 21 31.10 -10.71 -4.42
C VAL A 21 32.62 -10.61 -4.31
N THR A 22 33.13 -9.58 -3.64
CA THR A 22 34.57 -9.39 -3.41
C THR A 22 35.18 -10.54 -2.61
N GLN A 23 34.49 -11.00 -1.56
CA GLN A 23 34.96 -12.07 -0.67
C GLN A 23 34.85 -13.46 -1.30
N ARG A 24 33.76 -13.74 -2.03
CA ARG A 24 33.45 -15.09 -2.53
C ARG A 24 33.83 -15.33 -3.98
N VAL A 25 34.05 -14.28 -4.77
CA VAL A 25 34.31 -14.39 -6.21
C VAL A 25 35.63 -13.75 -6.60
N SER A 26 35.73 -12.43 -6.52
CA SER A 26 36.95 -11.66 -6.84
C SER A 26 36.75 -10.19 -6.48
N GLN A 27 37.84 -9.49 -6.14
CA GLN A 27 37.81 -8.06 -5.80
C GLN A 27 37.25 -7.21 -6.95
N LEU A 28 36.18 -6.45 -6.66
CA LEU A 28 35.57 -5.53 -7.63
C LEU A 28 36.40 -4.24 -7.77
N PRO A 29 36.53 -3.67 -8.98
CA PRO A 29 36.11 -4.25 -10.26
C PRO A 29 37.12 -5.30 -10.78
N PHE A 30 36.64 -6.32 -11.50
CA PHE A 30 37.49 -7.34 -12.13
C PHE A 30 37.02 -7.72 -13.55
N LEU A 31 37.89 -8.37 -14.32
CA LEU A 31 37.58 -8.87 -15.67
C LEU A 31 37.27 -10.38 -15.63
N ARG A 32 36.13 -10.81 -16.15
CA ARG A 32 35.76 -12.24 -16.29
C ARG A 32 35.08 -12.47 -17.63
N GLY A 33 35.59 -13.42 -18.41
CA GLY A 33 35.01 -13.73 -19.73
C GLY A 33 34.96 -12.53 -20.69
N GLY A 34 35.91 -11.59 -20.58
CA GLY A 34 35.92 -10.35 -21.37
C GLY A 34 34.95 -9.26 -20.91
N VAL A 35 34.23 -9.46 -19.79
CA VAL A 35 33.30 -8.49 -19.22
C VAL A 35 33.90 -7.86 -17.95
N HIS A 36 33.88 -6.53 -17.88
CA HIS A 36 34.23 -5.80 -16.67
C HIS A 36 33.08 -5.88 -15.66
N VAL A 37 33.27 -6.67 -14.61
CA VAL A 37 32.31 -6.82 -13.52
C VAL A 37 32.56 -5.69 -12.52
N THR A 38 31.60 -4.76 -12.44
CA THR A 38 31.62 -3.61 -11.53
C THR A 38 30.53 -3.72 -10.46
N GLY A 39 30.64 -2.93 -9.39
CA GLY A 39 29.56 -2.81 -8.40
C GLY A 39 28.25 -2.34 -9.03
N GLU A 40 28.32 -1.39 -9.97
CA GLU A 40 27.13 -0.90 -10.71
C GLU A 40 26.42 -2.03 -11.47
N LEU A 41 27.18 -2.89 -12.17
CA LEU A 41 26.60 -4.04 -12.87
C LEU A 41 25.91 -5.01 -11.91
N VAL A 42 26.50 -5.27 -10.74
CA VAL A 42 25.89 -6.09 -9.67
C VAL A 42 24.59 -5.45 -9.18
N GLY A 43 24.62 -4.16 -8.83
CA GLY A 43 23.46 -3.42 -8.34
C GLY A 43 22.30 -3.39 -9.33
N VAL A 44 22.57 -2.99 -10.58
CA VAL A 44 21.53 -2.92 -11.62
C VAL A 44 20.94 -4.30 -11.93
N THR A 45 21.77 -5.35 -11.94
CA THR A 45 21.27 -6.72 -12.13
C THR A 45 20.33 -7.13 -11.00
N MET A 46 20.70 -6.88 -9.75
CA MET A 46 19.83 -7.16 -8.60
C MET A 46 18.53 -6.35 -8.66
N GLU A 47 18.58 -5.08 -9.05
CA GLU A 47 17.40 -4.22 -9.21
C GLU A 47 16.46 -4.75 -10.29
N CYS A 48 17.00 -5.25 -11.42
CA CYS A 48 16.22 -5.88 -12.48
C CYS A 48 15.50 -7.14 -11.98
N LEU A 49 16.20 -8.00 -11.24
CA LEU A 49 15.59 -9.20 -10.67
C LEU A 49 14.54 -8.85 -9.61
N ASN A 50 14.82 -7.84 -8.77
CA ASN A 50 13.89 -7.38 -7.74
C ASN A 50 12.69 -6.59 -8.31
N ALA A 51 12.70 -6.20 -9.57
CA ALA A 51 11.53 -5.61 -10.23
C ALA A 51 10.48 -6.67 -10.60
N GLU A 52 10.89 -7.92 -10.84
CA GLU A 52 9.98 -9.00 -11.22
C GLU A 52 9.19 -9.58 -10.04
N PRO A 53 7.90 -9.93 -10.21
CA PRO A 53 7.09 -10.53 -9.14
C PRO A 53 7.65 -11.86 -8.62
N THR A 54 8.20 -12.69 -9.50
CA THR A 54 8.82 -13.98 -9.16
C THR A 54 10.27 -13.85 -8.74
N ARG A 55 10.81 -12.62 -8.73
CA ARG A 55 12.23 -12.31 -8.52
C ARG A 55 13.16 -13.02 -9.50
N ALA A 56 12.63 -13.43 -10.66
CA ALA A 56 13.34 -14.25 -11.64
C ALA A 56 13.16 -13.71 -13.06
N LEU A 57 14.26 -13.63 -13.81
CA LEU A 57 14.28 -13.22 -15.22
C LEU A 57 14.98 -14.25 -16.10
N ALA A 58 14.49 -14.39 -17.33
CA ALA A 58 15.13 -15.26 -18.32
C ALA A 58 16.48 -14.66 -18.70
N LEU A 59 17.50 -15.51 -18.92
CA LEU A 59 18.85 -15.02 -19.23
C LEU A 59 18.95 -14.30 -20.59
N SER A 60 18.04 -14.58 -21.52
CA SER A 60 18.06 -13.94 -22.84
C SER A 60 16.66 -13.60 -23.29
N THR A 61 16.52 -12.66 -24.21
CA THR A 61 15.27 -12.32 -24.87
C THR A 61 15.16 -13.15 -26.16
N PRO A 62 13.99 -13.76 -26.48
CA PRO A 62 13.88 -14.57 -27.70
C PRO A 62 14.19 -13.76 -28.95
N ARG A 63 14.83 -14.38 -29.94
CA ARG A 63 15.22 -13.72 -31.20
C ARG A 63 14.04 -13.44 -32.14
N ASP A 64 12.93 -14.16 -31.98
CA ASP A 64 11.76 -14.11 -32.89
C ASP A 64 10.62 -13.23 -32.36
N THR A 65 10.92 -12.26 -31.50
CA THR A 65 9.89 -11.37 -30.96
C THR A 65 9.45 -10.35 -32.00
N ILE A 66 8.21 -10.48 -32.46
CA ILE A 66 7.46 -9.35 -32.99
C ILE A 66 7.40 -8.30 -31.87
N ALA A 67 7.78 -7.05 -32.18
CA ALA A 67 7.87 -5.97 -31.22
C ALA A 67 6.59 -5.86 -30.37
N GLY A 68 6.69 -6.10 -29.07
CA GLY A 68 5.64 -5.84 -28.09
C GLY A 68 4.92 -7.03 -27.46
N SER A 69 5.22 -8.30 -27.80
CA SER A 69 4.49 -9.44 -27.19
C SER A 69 5.20 -10.14 -26.02
N VAL A 70 6.53 -10.26 -26.00
CA VAL A 70 7.24 -11.10 -25.01
C VAL A 70 7.80 -10.27 -23.86
N ALA A 71 7.75 -10.83 -22.64
CA ALA A 71 8.38 -10.25 -21.46
C ALA A 71 9.91 -10.16 -21.66
N PRO A 72 10.53 -8.99 -21.45
CA PRO A 72 11.97 -8.81 -21.66
C PRO A 72 12.78 -9.74 -20.76
N GLY A 73 13.85 -10.32 -21.30
CA GLY A 73 14.85 -11.03 -20.53
C GLY A 73 15.80 -10.08 -19.81
N LEU A 74 16.66 -10.64 -18.98
CA LEU A 74 17.68 -9.88 -18.25
C LEU A 74 18.64 -9.15 -19.19
N ASP A 75 18.91 -9.70 -20.38
CA ASP A 75 19.75 -9.08 -21.40
C ASP A 75 19.19 -7.74 -21.87
N SER A 76 17.90 -7.67 -22.21
CA SER A 76 17.25 -6.42 -22.60
C SER A 76 17.18 -5.42 -21.45
N CYS A 77 16.93 -5.88 -20.22
CA CYS A 77 16.94 -4.99 -19.05
C CYS A 77 18.33 -4.36 -18.80
N LEU A 78 19.41 -5.13 -18.95
CA LEU A 78 20.78 -4.61 -18.78
C LEU A 78 21.19 -3.71 -19.96
N GLU A 79 20.80 -4.06 -21.20
CA GLU A 79 21.04 -3.24 -22.39
C GLU A 79 20.41 -1.85 -22.24
N GLU A 80 19.15 -1.79 -21.82
CA GLU A 80 18.43 -0.52 -21.63
C GLU A 80 19.05 0.35 -20.54
N ARG A 81 19.46 -0.26 -19.42
CA ARG A 81 19.90 0.48 -18.22
C ARG A 81 21.37 0.85 -18.20
N LEU A 82 22.24 -0.04 -18.67
CA LEU A 82 23.70 0.15 -18.62
C LEU A 82 24.31 0.48 -19.99
N ARG A 83 23.53 0.42 -21.08
CA ARG A 83 24.02 0.60 -22.46
C ARG A 83 25.17 -0.34 -22.82
N VAL A 84 25.17 -1.55 -22.27
CA VAL A 84 26.15 -2.63 -22.51
C VAL A 84 25.52 -3.76 -23.31
N THR A 85 26.32 -4.57 -24.01
CA THR A 85 25.82 -5.73 -24.76
C THR A 85 25.35 -6.85 -23.82
N GLY A 86 24.04 -6.90 -23.54
CA GLY A 86 23.42 -7.79 -22.56
C GLY A 86 23.71 -9.26 -22.82
N LYS A 87 23.75 -9.68 -24.09
CA LYS A 87 24.05 -11.08 -24.48
C LYS A 87 25.41 -11.60 -23.99
N ALA A 88 26.42 -10.74 -23.96
CA ALA A 88 27.75 -11.11 -23.46
C ALA A 88 27.84 -10.99 -21.94
N VAL A 89 27.16 -10.00 -21.37
CA VAL A 89 27.22 -9.66 -19.95
C VAL A 89 26.41 -10.62 -19.08
N VAL A 90 25.21 -11.04 -19.52
CA VAL A 90 24.29 -11.83 -18.71
C VAL A 90 24.86 -13.16 -18.23
N PRO A 91 25.49 -14.01 -19.07
CA PRO A 91 26.05 -15.27 -18.60
C PRO A 91 27.10 -15.07 -17.50
N VAL A 92 27.95 -14.04 -17.66
CA VAL A 92 29.02 -13.71 -16.70
C VAL A 92 28.44 -13.21 -15.39
N ILE A 93 27.54 -12.23 -15.42
CA ILE A 93 26.97 -11.68 -14.17
C ILE A 93 26.08 -12.71 -13.46
N ALA A 94 25.38 -13.57 -14.20
CA ALA A 94 24.58 -14.63 -13.62
C ALA A 94 25.46 -15.65 -12.87
N GLU A 95 26.59 -16.06 -13.47
CA GLU A 95 27.59 -16.91 -12.82
C GLU A 95 28.18 -16.25 -11.56
N VAL A 96 28.53 -14.96 -11.63
CA VAL A 96 29.08 -14.21 -10.49
C VAL A 96 28.09 -14.14 -9.33
N LEU A 97 26.82 -13.78 -9.58
CA LEU A 97 25.80 -13.69 -8.53
C LEU A 97 25.47 -15.06 -7.92
N CYS A 98 25.45 -16.12 -8.72
CA CYS A 98 25.26 -17.48 -8.23
C CYS A 98 26.45 -17.94 -7.36
N SER A 99 27.68 -17.68 -7.82
CA SER A 99 28.91 -18.01 -7.07
C SER A 99 29.00 -17.24 -5.74
N ALA A 100 28.50 -16.01 -5.70
CA ALA A 100 28.42 -15.22 -4.48
C ALA A 100 27.31 -15.71 -3.49
N GLY A 101 26.39 -16.55 -3.93
CA GLY A 101 25.20 -16.93 -3.16
C GLY A 101 24.18 -15.79 -3.02
N ILE A 102 24.15 -14.89 -4.01
CA ILE A 102 23.18 -13.79 -4.10
C ILE A 102 21.93 -14.23 -4.88
N ALA A 103 22.13 -15.08 -5.87
CA ALA A 103 21.10 -15.58 -6.76
C ALA A 103 21.25 -17.09 -6.98
N GLU A 104 20.24 -17.70 -7.58
CA GLU A 104 20.26 -19.10 -8.02
C GLU A 104 19.84 -19.22 -9.48
N MET A 105 20.37 -20.24 -10.18
CA MET A 105 19.87 -20.63 -11.50
C MET A 105 18.53 -21.33 -11.35
N THR A 106 17.55 -20.94 -12.16
CA THR A 106 16.21 -21.52 -12.15
C THR A 106 15.69 -21.69 -13.57
N GLU A 107 14.52 -22.31 -13.69
CA GLU A 107 13.77 -22.38 -14.94
C GLU A 107 12.44 -21.66 -14.78
N ILE A 108 12.08 -20.86 -15.78
CA ILE A 108 10.75 -20.26 -15.89
C ILE A 108 10.09 -20.74 -17.16
N ILE A 109 8.80 -21.02 -17.06
CA ILE A 109 7.97 -21.41 -18.19
C ILE A 109 7.57 -20.14 -18.93
N ASP A 110 8.00 -20.04 -20.18
CA ASP A 110 7.56 -18.97 -21.07
C ASP A 110 6.05 -19.12 -21.31
N ARG A 111 5.27 -18.12 -20.91
CA ARG A 111 3.80 -18.17 -21.02
C ARG A 111 3.32 -18.24 -22.46
N GLN A 112 4.11 -17.80 -23.44
CA GLN A 112 3.73 -17.79 -24.84
C GLN A 112 4.22 -19.05 -25.55
N MET A 113 5.46 -19.44 -25.30
CA MET A 113 6.07 -20.59 -25.98
C MET A 113 5.82 -21.92 -25.24
N HIS A 114 5.31 -21.89 -24.00
CA HIS A 114 5.13 -23.03 -23.11
C HIS A 114 6.40 -23.90 -22.97
N ARG A 115 7.58 -23.28 -23.12
CA ARG A 115 8.88 -23.95 -23.03
C ARG A 115 9.62 -23.49 -21.77
N PRO A 116 10.31 -24.40 -21.05
CA PRO A 116 11.18 -24.02 -19.95
C PRO A 116 12.36 -23.22 -20.50
N ARG A 117 12.76 -22.18 -19.78
CA ARG A 117 13.87 -21.31 -20.14
C ARG A 117 14.78 -21.10 -18.95
N ARG A 118 16.08 -21.14 -19.21
CA ARG A 118 17.11 -20.82 -18.21
C ARG A 118 16.94 -19.38 -17.74
N ALA A 119 16.95 -19.24 -16.43
CA ALA A 119 16.72 -17.99 -15.75
C ALA A 119 17.59 -17.91 -14.50
N ILE A 120 17.63 -16.70 -13.94
CA ILE A 120 18.26 -16.43 -12.67
C ILE A 120 17.22 -15.85 -11.73
N ARG A 121 17.24 -16.28 -10.46
CA ARG A 121 16.37 -15.81 -9.40
C ARG A 121 17.18 -15.17 -8.29
N LEU A 122 16.77 -13.99 -7.85
CA LEU A 122 17.33 -13.35 -6.67
C LEU A 122 16.85 -14.07 -5.41
N LEU A 123 17.78 -14.45 -4.54
CA LEU A 123 17.44 -15.19 -3.32
C LEU A 123 16.73 -14.28 -2.29
N PRO A 124 15.82 -14.81 -1.45
CA PRO A 124 15.04 -14.02 -0.52
C PRO A 124 15.84 -13.05 0.38
N PRO A 125 17.01 -13.44 0.95
CA PRO A 125 17.83 -12.53 1.77
C PRO A 125 18.34 -11.29 1.03
N TRP A 126 18.35 -11.34 -0.30
CA TRP A 126 18.83 -10.27 -1.18
C TRP A 126 17.71 -9.46 -1.83
N THR A 127 16.45 -9.71 -1.45
CA THR A 127 15.28 -8.95 -1.94
C THR A 127 14.97 -7.76 -1.04
N TRP A 128 14.40 -6.69 -1.61
CA TRP A 128 14.02 -5.50 -0.85
C TRP A 128 12.79 -4.81 -1.45
N HIS A 129 12.23 -3.87 -0.69
CA HIS A 129 11.05 -3.07 -1.08
C HIS A 129 11.13 -1.67 -0.47
N ILE A 130 10.25 -0.75 -0.91
CA ILE A 130 10.27 0.68 -0.58
C ILE A 130 10.30 0.97 0.93
N ALA A 131 9.55 0.20 1.73
CA ALA A 131 9.45 0.38 3.18
C ALA A 131 10.46 -0.45 3.98
N SER A 132 11.48 -1.02 3.33
CA SER A 132 12.60 -1.62 4.07
C SER A 132 13.37 -0.46 4.68
N ALA A 133 13.04 -0.09 5.92
CA ALA A 133 13.83 0.84 6.68
C ALA A 133 15.30 0.40 6.63
N LEU A 134 16.22 1.36 6.49
CA LEU A 134 17.67 1.22 6.69
C LEU A 134 17.96 -0.01 7.54
N ALA A 135 18.50 -1.05 6.91
CA ALA A 135 18.50 -2.40 7.46
C ALA A 135 19.02 -2.43 8.92
N PRO A 136 18.25 -2.90 9.91
CA PRO A 136 18.81 -3.30 11.18
C PRO A 136 19.55 -4.63 10.96
N SER A 137 20.88 -4.55 10.97
CA SER A 137 21.82 -5.63 11.32
C SER A 137 21.74 -6.92 10.49
N LEU A 138 22.31 -6.89 9.28
CA LEU A 138 22.88 -8.09 8.66
C LEU A 138 24.12 -8.51 9.49
N ARG A 139 23.97 -9.50 10.39
CA ARG A 139 25.14 -10.15 10.99
C ARG A 139 25.63 -11.28 10.09
N LEU A 140 26.83 -11.06 9.54
CA LEU A 140 27.88 -12.01 9.15
C LEU A 140 27.48 -13.49 9.14
N ALA A 141 27.06 -13.99 7.97
CA ALA A 141 27.11 -15.42 7.66
C ALA A 141 28.55 -15.81 7.31
N GLY A 142 29.33 -16.10 8.35
CA GLY A 142 30.58 -16.81 8.26
C GLY A 142 30.59 -17.89 9.32
N GLU A 143 30.00 -19.05 9.00
CA GLU A 143 30.46 -20.37 9.48
C GLU A 143 29.59 -21.46 8.83
N VAL A 144 30.30 -22.38 8.17
CA VAL A 144 29.79 -23.67 7.73
C VAL A 144 29.69 -24.51 9.00
N ASP A 145 28.48 -24.65 9.54
CA ASP A 145 27.94 -25.87 10.17
C ASP A 145 26.65 -25.58 10.96
N GLY A 146 25.57 -26.28 10.61
CA GLY A 146 24.48 -26.71 11.50
C GLY A 146 23.92 -25.80 12.61
N SER A 147 23.88 -24.46 12.46
CA SER A 147 23.43 -23.60 13.55
C SER A 147 21.90 -23.48 13.65
N SER A 148 21.40 -23.82 14.84
CA SER A 148 20.02 -23.66 15.30
C SER A 148 19.48 -22.25 15.05
N PHE A 149 18.39 -22.16 14.30
CA PHE A 149 17.60 -20.92 14.13
C PHE A 149 17.28 -20.32 15.52
N SER A 150 17.80 -19.13 15.82
CA SER A 150 17.54 -18.46 17.09
C SER A 150 16.15 -17.86 17.04
N TRP A 151 15.37 -17.98 18.11
CA TRP A 151 14.03 -17.38 18.18
C TRP A 151 14.05 -15.85 18.04
N MET A 152 15.22 -15.22 18.21
CA MET A 152 15.42 -13.78 18.05
C MET A 152 15.50 -13.33 16.58
N ASP A 153 15.73 -14.26 15.65
CA ASP A 153 15.91 -13.96 14.22
C ASP A 153 14.59 -13.54 13.55
N LEU A 154 13.45 -13.91 14.15
CA LEU A 154 12.12 -13.58 13.65
C LEU A 154 11.18 -13.28 14.81
N CYS A 155 10.65 -12.06 14.84
CA CYS A 155 9.69 -11.66 15.87
C CYS A 155 8.41 -12.51 15.76
N PRO A 156 7.99 -13.21 16.82
CA PRO A 156 6.80 -14.06 16.77
C PRO A 156 5.52 -13.26 16.54
N VAL A 157 5.49 -11.99 16.96
CA VAL A 157 4.31 -11.10 16.88
C VAL A 157 4.03 -10.64 15.45
N CYS A 158 5.06 -10.13 14.76
CA CYS A 158 4.88 -9.54 13.42
C CYS A 158 5.38 -10.43 12.29
N ARG A 159 6.22 -11.43 12.58
CA ARG A 159 6.88 -12.31 11.60
C ARG A 159 7.70 -11.59 10.54
N THR A 160 8.10 -10.35 10.83
CA THR A 160 8.85 -9.48 9.91
C THR A 160 10.04 -8.82 10.57
N GLY A 161 9.88 -8.31 11.79
CA GLY A 161 10.96 -7.66 12.52
C GLY A 161 11.90 -8.63 13.18
N VAL A 162 13.14 -8.20 13.40
CA VAL A 162 14.17 -8.93 14.15
C VAL A 162 14.12 -8.46 15.61
N LEU A 163 14.42 -9.35 16.54
CA LEU A 163 14.48 -9.05 17.96
C LEU A 163 15.90 -8.67 18.37
N THR A 164 16.07 -7.48 18.95
CA THR A 164 17.38 -6.98 19.38
C THR A 164 17.44 -6.85 20.90
N LYS A 165 18.57 -7.28 21.48
CA LYS A 165 18.83 -7.14 22.91
C LYS A 165 19.30 -5.72 23.23
N ILE A 166 18.56 -5.04 24.09
CA ILE A 166 18.84 -3.68 24.57
C ILE A 166 19.20 -3.76 26.05
N VAL A 167 20.39 -3.26 26.39
CA VAL A 167 20.90 -3.19 27.77
C VAL A 167 20.70 -1.76 28.30
N GLY A 168 20.33 -1.62 29.58
CA GLY A 168 20.30 -0.32 30.27
C GLY A 168 19.01 0.50 30.16
N LYS A 169 17.95 0.00 29.48
CA LYS A 169 16.61 0.62 29.54
C LYS A 169 15.77 -0.06 30.63
N GLN A 170 15.20 0.73 31.54
CA GLN A 170 14.22 0.26 32.52
C GLN A 170 12.81 0.51 32.01
N LEU A 171 11.95 -0.51 32.03
CA LEU A 171 10.53 -0.37 31.76
C LEU A 171 9.79 -0.06 33.07
N PHE A 172 8.88 0.90 33.03
CA PHE A 172 8.09 1.31 34.19
C PHE A 172 7.19 0.16 34.64
N GLY A 173 7.25 -0.24 35.92
CA GLY A 173 6.43 -1.32 36.48
C GLY A 173 6.96 -2.75 36.30
N ILE A 174 8.18 -2.94 35.77
CA ILE A 174 8.81 -4.26 35.59
C ILE A 174 10.03 -4.38 36.53
N PRO A 175 10.27 -5.55 37.18
CA PRO A 175 11.47 -5.78 38.00
C PRO A 175 12.75 -5.51 37.21
N ARG A 176 13.85 -5.14 37.89
CA ARG A 176 15.14 -4.88 37.23
C ARG A 176 15.61 -6.13 36.49
N THR A 177 15.59 -6.09 35.17
CA THR A 177 16.19 -7.09 34.27
C THR A 177 17.42 -6.48 33.61
N ASP A 178 18.49 -7.27 33.45
CA ASP A 178 19.76 -6.80 32.86
C ASP A 178 19.61 -6.35 31.40
N PHE A 179 18.59 -6.84 30.70
CA PHE A 179 18.30 -6.46 29.33
C PHE A 179 16.83 -6.70 28.96
N ILE A 180 16.39 -6.01 27.92
CA ILE A 180 15.09 -6.19 27.26
C ILE A 180 15.36 -6.60 25.82
N ILE A 181 14.46 -7.37 25.23
CA ILE A 181 14.51 -7.71 23.81
C ILE A 181 13.39 -6.92 23.11
N GLU A 182 13.72 -6.14 22.08
CA GLU A 182 12.75 -5.29 21.37
C GLU A 182 12.72 -5.63 19.88
N CYS A 183 11.52 -5.68 19.31
CA CYS A 183 11.33 -5.89 17.88
C CYS A 183 11.55 -4.58 17.12
N SER A 184 12.39 -4.62 16.09
CA SER A 184 12.67 -3.48 15.21
C SER A 184 11.46 -3.01 14.37
N HIS A 185 10.42 -3.84 14.22
CA HIS A 185 9.28 -3.53 13.35
C HIS A 185 8.01 -3.19 14.13
N CYS A 186 7.52 -4.09 15.00
CA CYS A 186 6.26 -3.88 15.71
C CYS A 186 6.41 -3.25 17.10
N GLY A 187 7.66 -3.05 17.56
CA GLY A 187 7.95 -2.57 18.92
C GLY A 187 7.49 -3.54 20.01
N ALA A 188 7.35 -4.82 19.69
CA ALA A 188 7.12 -5.86 20.69
C ALA A 188 8.32 -5.94 21.64
N LYS A 189 8.06 -5.95 22.95
CA LYS A 189 9.09 -6.02 23.98
C LYS A 189 8.96 -7.31 24.76
N PHE A 190 10.08 -8.00 24.94
CA PHE A 190 10.18 -9.23 25.70
C PHE A 190 11.18 -9.03 26.83
N ILE A 191 10.86 -9.56 28.00
CA ILE A 191 11.76 -9.54 29.16
C ILE A 191 12.17 -10.97 29.53
N PRO A 192 13.40 -11.20 29.99
CA PRO A 192 13.82 -12.49 30.50
C PRO A 192 13.13 -12.77 31.85
N VAL A 193 12.60 -13.98 32.01
CA VAL A 193 12.04 -14.51 33.26
C VAL A 193 12.62 -15.90 33.46
N GLY A 194 13.79 -15.97 34.12
CA GLY A 194 14.56 -17.21 34.22
C GLY A 194 15.08 -17.67 32.84
N PRO A 195 14.87 -18.94 32.43
CA PRO A 195 15.25 -19.45 31.11
C PRO A 195 14.25 -19.08 30.00
N ALA A 196 13.14 -18.43 30.34
CA ALA A 196 12.02 -18.11 29.46
C ALA A 196 11.91 -16.61 29.21
N PHE A 197 11.01 -16.23 28.30
CA PHE A 197 10.80 -14.84 27.89
C PHE A 197 9.31 -14.49 27.94
N ARG A 198 9.00 -13.32 28.50
CA ARG A 198 7.63 -12.80 28.63
C ARG A 198 7.41 -11.62 27.69
N LEU A 199 6.34 -11.66 26.90
CA LEU A 199 5.92 -10.54 26.05
C LEU A 199 5.17 -9.51 26.90
N VAL A 200 5.68 -8.28 27.00
CA VAL A 200 5.16 -7.26 27.93
C VAL A 200 4.47 -6.09 27.25
N SER A 201 4.78 -5.83 25.99
CA SER A 201 4.11 -4.75 25.24
C SER A 201 4.26 -4.96 23.74
N ILE A 202 3.31 -4.42 22.97
CA ILE A 202 3.38 -4.31 21.51
C ILE A 202 3.01 -2.88 21.15
N ALA A 203 3.91 -2.15 20.48
CA ALA A 203 3.70 -0.72 20.21
C ALA A 203 2.79 -0.47 19.00
N HIS A 204 3.01 -1.18 17.89
CA HIS A 204 2.46 -0.80 16.58
C HIS A 204 1.39 -1.75 16.03
N ILE A 205 1.26 -2.96 16.58
CA ILE A 205 0.27 -3.96 16.14
C ILE A 205 -0.85 -4.08 17.18
N ARG A 206 -2.11 -3.95 16.72
CA ARG A 206 -3.32 -4.10 17.54
C ARG A 206 -4.14 -5.33 17.11
N ASP A 207 -3.49 -6.47 17.03
CA ASP A 207 -4.15 -7.73 16.71
C ASP A 207 -4.72 -8.37 17.99
N PRO A 208 -6.04 -8.66 18.04
CA PRO A 208 -6.70 -9.26 19.20
C PRO A 208 -6.17 -10.66 19.57
N LEU A 209 -5.52 -11.39 18.66
CA LEU A 209 -4.90 -12.69 18.96
C LEU A 209 -3.79 -12.56 19.99
N TRP A 210 -2.99 -11.50 19.88
CA TRP A 210 -1.84 -11.28 20.76
C TRP A 210 -2.22 -10.77 22.15
N LYS A 211 -3.47 -10.31 22.36
CA LYS A 211 -3.96 -9.98 23.71
C LYS A 211 -3.92 -11.19 24.66
N LYS A 212 -4.07 -12.41 24.13
CA LYS A 212 -4.01 -13.64 24.95
C LYS A 212 -2.59 -14.06 25.31
N HIS A 213 -1.61 -13.58 24.55
CA HIS A 213 -0.18 -13.86 24.75
C HIS A 213 0.57 -12.67 25.38
N LEU A 214 -0.13 -11.57 25.67
CA LEU A 214 0.42 -10.48 26.46
C LEU A 214 0.56 -10.97 27.90
N ASP A 215 1.70 -10.70 28.52
CA ASP A 215 2.10 -11.16 29.85
C ASP A 215 2.25 -12.68 30.03
N THR A 216 2.13 -13.47 28.95
CA THR A 216 2.46 -14.91 28.98
C THR A 216 3.96 -15.13 28.82
N THR A 217 4.48 -16.10 29.54
CA THR A 217 5.91 -16.48 29.53
C THR A 217 6.06 -17.77 28.75
N HIS A 218 6.92 -17.77 27.74
CA HIS A 218 7.22 -18.93 26.89
C HIS A 218 8.71 -19.18 26.79
N SER A 219 9.10 -20.42 26.55
CA SER A 219 10.50 -20.77 26.31
C SER A 219 11.00 -20.20 24.98
N ALA A 220 12.33 -20.13 24.80
CA ALA A 220 12.93 -19.75 23.52
C ALA A 220 12.40 -20.61 22.35
N GLU A 221 12.26 -21.92 22.56
CA GLU A 221 11.79 -22.86 21.54
C GLU A 221 10.31 -22.64 21.19
N GLU A 222 9.46 -22.39 22.19
CA GLU A 222 8.05 -22.06 22.00
C GLU A 222 7.86 -20.77 21.21
N TRP A 223 8.65 -19.73 21.53
CA TRP A 223 8.64 -18.49 20.75
C TRP A 223 9.11 -18.71 19.31
N ALA A 224 10.12 -19.57 19.10
CA ALA A 224 10.57 -19.93 17.75
C ALA A 224 9.48 -20.67 16.96
N LEU A 225 8.73 -21.57 17.60
CA LEU A 225 7.60 -22.28 17.01
C LEU A 225 6.45 -21.33 16.64
N LEU A 226 6.11 -20.39 17.53
CA LEU A 226 5.13 -19.34 17.27
C LEU A 226 5.56 -18.43 16.11
N ALA A 227 6.85 -18.07 16.03
CA ALA A 227 7.41 -17.29 14.92
C ALA A 227 7.33 -18.02 13.57
N ARG A 228 7.53 -19.35 13.57
CA ARG A 228 7.38 -20.21 12.38
C ARG A 228 5.93 -20.52 12.01
N GLY A 229 4.95 -20.12 12.83
CA GLY A 229 3.54 -20.40 12.60
C GLY A 229 3.08 -21.82 12.95
N THR A 230 3.93 -22.61 13.59
CA THR A 230 3.58 -23.94 14.13
C THR A 230 3.16 -23.79 15.57
N ALA A 231 1.86 -23.63 15.84
CA ALA A 231 1.36 -23.67 17.21
C ALA A 231 1.55 -25.10 17.78
N PRO A 232 1.96 -25.26 19.04
CA PRO A 232 1.98 -26.57 19.68
C PRO A 232 0.53 -27.04 19.90
N GLY A 233 0.10 -28.05 19.14
CA GLY A 233 -1.14 -28.79 19.42
C GLY A 233 -2.36 -28.59 18.50
N GLY A 234 -2.23 -28.04 17.29
CA GLY A 234 -3.38 -27.84 16.38
C GLY A 234 -3.18 -28.43 14.98
N LYS A 235 -4.04 -29.37 14.57
CA LYS A 235 -4.11 -29.91 13.20
C LYS A 235 -4.14 -28.77 12.17
N VAL A 236 -3.20 -28.80 11.22
CA VAL A 236 -3.16 -27.91 10.07
C VAL A 236 -4.36 -28.22 9.17
N ALA A 237 -5.41 -27.42 9.26
CA ALA A 237 -6.30 -27.24 8.12
C ALA A 237 -5.57 -26.33 7.12
N PRO A 238 -5.57 -26.64 5.81
CA PRO A 238 -4.92 -25.81 4.82
C PRO A 238 -5.58 -24.42 4.84
N SER A 239 -4.83 -23.41 5.29
CA SER A 239 -5.28 -22.04 5.21
C SER A 239 -5.35 -21.66 3.74
N LYS A 240 -6.56 -21.72 3.18
CA LYS A 240 -6.91 -20.88 2.04
C LYS A 240 -6.44 -19.48 2.39
N ALA A 241 -5.68 -18.86 1.49
CA ALA A 241 -5.30 -17.46 1.59
C ALA A 241 -6.51 -16.66 2.08
N PRO A 242 -6.35 -15.72 3.05
CA PRO A 242 -7.47 -14.92 3.48
C PRO A 242 -7.94 -14.15 2.26
N VAL A 243 -9.10 -14.55 1.74
CA VAL A 243 -9.92 -13.71 0.90
C VAL A 243 -10.08 -12.44 1.71
N ALA A 244 -9.55 -11.33 1.17
CA ALA A 244 -9.58 -10.00 1.77
C ALA A 244 -10.90 -9.82 2.54
N GLU A 245 -10.82 -9.99 3.86
CA GLU A 245 -11.99 -9.97 4.71
C GLU A 245 -12.51 -8.55 4.63
N LYS A 246 -13.75 -8.39 4.16
CA LYS A 246 -14.44 -7.10 4.10
C LYS A 246 -14.41 -6.50 5.50
N ARG A 247 -13.43 -5.65 5.78
CA ARG A 247 -13.46 -4.77 6.94
C ARG A 247 -14.82 -4.05 6.87
N PRO A 248 -15.68 -4.15 7.89
CA PRO A 248 -16.90 -3.37 7.90
C PRO A 248 -16.50 -1.89 7.75
N PRO A 249 -17.21 -1.12 6.90
CA PRO A 249 -16.90 0.30 6.74
C PRO A 249 -16.88 0.95 8.11
N ALA A 250 -15.92 1.85 8.34
CA ALA A 250 -15.88 2.61 9.57
C ALA A 250 -17.27 3.23 9.80
N PRO A 251 -17.82 3.18 11.03
CA PRO A 251 -19.13 3.75 11.30
C PRO A 251 -19.09 5.23 10.93
N LEU A 252 -20.04 5.64 10.08
CA LEU A 252 -20.15 7.03 9.67
C LEU A 252 -20.31 7.91 10.91
N PRO A 253 -19.70 9.11 10.93
CA PRO A 253 -19.99 10.07 11.98
C PRO A 253 -21.51 10.30 12.02
N ALA A 254 -22.07 10.38 13.23
CA ALA A 254 -23.49 10.60 13.42
C ALA A 254 -23.91 11.91 12.74
N ALA A 255 -24.98 11.84 11.94
CA ALA A 255 -25.49 13.04 11.28
C ALA A 255 -25.97 14.05 12.31
N HIS A 256 -25.61 15.32 12.13
CA HIS A 256 -26.06 16.41 13.00
C HIS A 256 -27.57 16.66 12.90
N VAL A 257 -28.17 16.33 11.75
CA VAL A 257 -29.58 16.56 11.46
C VAL A 257 -30.21 15.30 10.91
N THR A 258 -31.28 14.84 11.55
CA THR A 258 -32.12 13.74 11.06
C THR A 258 -33.36 14.32 10.39
N LEU A 259 -33.58 13.94 9.13
CA LEU A 259 -34.68 14.43 8.31
C LEU A 259 -35.93 13.54 8.43
N THR A 260 -37.10 14.16 8.25
CA THR A 260 -38.37 13.44 8.21
C THR A 260 -38.58 12.87 6.81
N ALA A 261 -38.86 11.58 6.71
CA ALA A 261 -39.13 10.90 5.44
C ALA A 261 -40.63 10.64 5.26
N MET A 262 -41.13 10.90 4.06
CA MET A 262 -42.50 10.59 3.66
C MET A 262 -42.60 9.17 3.07
N LYS A 263 -43.83 8.68 2.83
CA LYS A 263 -44.08 7.32 2.32
C LYS A 263 -43.53 7.09 0.90
N ASP A 264 -43.40 8.15 0.11
CA ASP A 264 -42.86 8.16 -1.26
C ASP A 264 -41.33 8.28 -1.30
N GLY A 265 -40.67 8.34 -0.12
CA GLY A 265 -39.22 8.54 0.00
C GLY A 265 -38.79 10.01 -0.05
N THR A 266 -39.71 10.96 -0.20
CA THR A 266 -39.38 12.40 -0.14
C THR A 266 -38.88 12.78 1.25
N LEU A 267 -37.80 13.57 1.31
CA LEU A 267 -37.25 14.11 2.56
C LEU A 267 -37.75 15.53 2.79
N VAL A 268 -38.13 15.79 4.03
CA VAL A 268 -38.66 17.08 4.47
C VAL A 268 -37.59 17.82 5.25
N VAL A 269 -37.27 19.03 4.81
CA VAL A 269 -36.24 19.88 5.43
C VAL A 269 -36.87 21.22 5.83
N PRO A 270 -36.94 21.55 7.13
CA PRO A 270 -37.39 22.86 7.59
C PRO A 270 -36.24 23.88 7.43
N VAL A 271 -36.45 24.92 6.63
CA VAL A 271 -35.42 25.92 6.29
C VAL A 271 -36.08 27.30 6.19
N LEU A 272 -35.54 28.30 6.91
CA LEU A 272 -36.05 29.70 6.89
C LEU A 272 -37.56 29.83 7.17
N GLY A 273 -38.07 29.03 8.11
CA GLY A 273 -39.51 29.02 8.46
C GLY A 273 -40.42 28.39 7.40
N LYS A 274 -39.85 27.81 6.33
CA LYS A 274 -40.56 27.07 5.28
C LYS A 274 -40.23 25.58 5.37
N THR A 275 -41.16 24.75 4.91
CA THR A 275 -40.96 23.31 4.80
C THR A 275 -40.71 22.95 3.34
N ILE A 276 -39.50 22.46 3.05
CA ILE A 276 -39.06 22.13 1.69
C ILE A 276 -39.03 20.62 1.50
N TYR A 277 -39.45 20.16 0.32
CA TYR A 277 -39.58 18.76 -0.04
C TYR A 277 -38.53 18.36 -1.07
N PHE A 278 -37.63 17.47 -0.69
CA PHE A 278 -36.55 16.95 -1.51
C PHE A 278 -36.91 15.57 -2.06
N ARG A 279 -37.04 15.46 -3.38
CA ARG A 279 -37.44 14.23 -4.06
C ARG A 279 -36.23 13.33 -4.32
N PRO A 280 -36.36 12.00 -4.17
CA PRO A 280 -35.26 11.09 -4.42
C PRO A 280 -34.88 11.06 -5.90
N VAL A 281 -33.57 11.05 -6.17
CA VAL A 281 -32.99 10.89 -7.49
C VAL A 281 -32.50 9.45 -7.63
N ALA A 282 -33.01 8.73 -8.62
CA ALA A 282 -32.56 7.38 -8.89
C ALA A 282 -31.09 7.38 -9.33
N LEU A 283 -30.27 6.55 -8.69
CA LEU A 283 -28.86 6.37 -9.01
C LEU A 283 -28.57 4.91 -9.37
N LYS A 284 -27.72 4.70 -10.38
CA LYS A 284 -27.21 3.39 -10.74
C LYS A 284 -25.70 3.36 -10.54
N VAL A 285 -25.22 2.46 -9.68
CA VAL A 285 -23.78 2.21 -9.56
C VAL A 285 -23.37 1.22 -10.65
N VAL A 286 -22.50 1.65 -11.56
CA VAL A 286 -22.00 0.84 -12.67
C VAL A 286 -20.66 0.21 -12.27
N GLY A 287 -20.56 -1.11 -12.47
CA GLY A 287 -19.35 -1.87 -12.20
C GLY A 287 -19.09 -2.18 -10.73
N SER A 288 -17.88 -2.68 -10.45
CA SER A 288 -17.45 -3.03 -9.10
C SER A 288 -16.97 -1.78 -8.35
N VAL A 289 -17.34 -1.66 -7.08
CA VAL A 289 -16.76 -0.65 -6.17
C VAL A 289 -15.36 -1.08 -5.75
N LYS A 290 -14.37 -0.25 -6.08
CA LYS A 290 -12.93 -0.51 -5.90
C LYS A 290 -12.37 0.43 -4.83
N GLY A 291 -11.50 -0.10 -3.97
CA GLY A 291 -10.64 0.75 -3.13
C GLY A 291 -9.40 1.20 -3.89
N ASP A 292 -8.50 1.89 -3.20
CA ASP A 292 -7.13 2.16 -3.67
C ASP A 292 -7.07 2.95 -4.98
N ALA A 293 -7.98 3.90 -5.18
CA ALA A 293 -8.00 4.70 -6.40
C ALA A 293 -6.66 5.44 -6.64
N PHE A 294 -6.00 5.89 -5.55
CA PHE A 294 -4.70 6.54 -5.58
C PHE A 294 -3.57 5.68 -6.16
N PHE A 295 -3.70 4.34 -6.23
CA PHE A 295 -2.69 3.47 -6.87
C PHE A 295 -2.43 3.85 -8.33
N ARG A 296 -3.41 4.47 -8.99
CA ARG A 296 -3.33 4.81 -10.41
C ARG A 296 -2.71 6.18 -10.68
N VAL A 297 -2.26 6.90 -9.65
CA VAL A 297 -1.53 8.17 -9.82
C VAL A 297 -0.27 7.91 -10.65
N GLN A 298 -0.16 8.61 -11.78
CA GLN A 298 0.93 8.43 -12.74
C GLN A 298 2.11 9.36 -12.53
N ARG A 299 1.93 10.45 -11.76
CA ARG A 299 2.99 11.40 -11.43
C ARG A 299 4.07 10.72 -10.59
N THR A 300 5.30 11.19 -10.73
CA THR A 300 6.40 10.73 -9.86
C THR A 300 6.23 11.28 -8.45
N LEU A 301 6.86 10.63 -7.46
CA LEU A 301 6.86 11.11 -6.09
C LEU A 301 7.52 12.50 -6.01
N GLY A 302 8.59 12.74 -6.76
CA GLY A 302 9.25 14.04 -6.86
C GLY A 302 8.32 15.12 -7.39
N GLU A 303 7.63 14.87 -8.52
CA GLU A 303 6.64 15.80 -9.07
C GLU A 303 5.49 16.09 -8.07
N LEU A 304 5.07 15.08 -7.32
CA LEU A 304 4.01 15.23 -6.33
C LEU A 304 4.44 16.15 -5.17
N LEU A 305 5.68 16.04 -4.71
CA LEU A 305 6.22 16.86 -3.60
C LEU A 305 6.43 18.33 -3.96
N GLU A 306 6.53 18.67 -5.25
CA GLU A 306 6.63 20.07 -5.68
C GLU A 306 5.30 20.82 -5.58
N LEU A 307 4.17 20.09 -5.52
CA LEU A 307 2.86 20.70 -5.34
C LEU A 307 2.72 21.31 -3.94
N PRO A 308 2.09 22.51 -3.80
CA PRO A 308 1.97 23.21 -2.52
C PRO A 308 1.38 22.38 -1.39
N ALA A 309 0.40 21.52 -1.70
CA ALA A 309 -0.27 20.66 -0.72
C ALA A 309 0.68 19.67 -0.02
N PHE A 310 1.84 19.35 -0.61
CA PHE A 310 2.77 18.32 -0.12
C PHE A 310 4.11 18.89 0.35
N HIS A 311 4.29 20.21 0.40
CA HIS A 311 5.56 20.82 0.83
C HIS A 311 6.01 20.36 2.22
N HIS A 312 5.06 20.16 3.14
CA HIS A 312 5.32 19.64 4.48
C HIS A 312 5.85 18.19 4.49
N LEU A 313 5.61 17.41 3.43
CA LEU A 313 6.13 16.05 3.29
C LEU A 313 7.52 16.00 2.65
N ARG A 314 8.02 17.11 2.09
CA ARG A 314 9.29 17.13 1.36
C ARG A 314 10.46 16.68 2.22
N GLU A 315 10.59 17.22 3.43
CA GLU A 315 11.66 16.85 4.37
C GLU A 315 11.58 15.38 4.84
N PRO A 316 10.44 14.88 5.38
CA PRO A 316 10.38 13.48 5.83
C PRO A 316 10.54 12.50 4.67
N VAL A 317 10.06 12.85 3.47
CA VAL A 317 10.23 12.02 2.28
C VAL A 317 11.67 12.03 1.79
N ASN A 318 12.35 13.18 1.76
CA ASN A 318 13.77 13.22 1.39
C ASN A 318 14.65 12.48 2.40
N ALA A 319 14.34 12.57 3.69
CA ALA A 319 15.10 11.89 4.74
C ALA A 319 15.04 10.36 4.62
N LYS A 320 13.85 9.79 4.35
CA LYS A 320 13.62 8.33 4.35
C LYS A 320 13.54 7.70 2.96
N TYR A 321 13.10 8.45 1.96
CA TYR A 321 12.64 7.95 0.67
C TYR A 321 13.19 8.72 -0.54
N SER A 322 14.25 9.52 -0.39
CA SER A 322 14.89 10.29 -1.48
C SER A 322 15.21 9.47 -2.73
N ARG A 323 15.47 8.17 -2.58
CA ARG A 323 15.74 7.24 -3.69
C ARG A 323 14.50 6.94 -4.54
N TYR A 324 13.31 7.07 -3.98
CA TYR A 324 12.04 6.74 -4.63
C TYR A 324 11.39 7.95 -5.29
N LEU A 325 12.06 9.11 -5.33
CA LEU A 325 11.52 10.33 -5.93
C LEU A 325 11.16 10.16 -7.42
N SER A 326 11.91 9.34 -8.17
CA SER A 326 11.61 9.03 -9.58
C SER A 326 10.50 8.00 -9.77
N LEU A 327 10.05 7.33 -8.69
CA LEU A 327 9.01 6.31 -8.77
C LEU A 327 7.63 6.95 -8.90
N LYS A 328 6.68 6.27 -9.57
CA LYS A 328 5.28 6.73 -9.59
C LYS A 328 4.72 6.75 -8.17
N ALA A 329 4.10 7.86 -7.80
CA ALA A 329 3.55 8.05 -6.47
C ALA A 329 2.49 6.98 -6.14
N GLY A 330 1.62 6.60 -7.09
CA GLY A 330 0.62 5.56 -6.85
C GLY A 330 1.23 4.21 -6.45
N LEU A 331 2.35 3.82 -7.07
CA LEU A 331 3.08 2.59 -6.75
C LEU A 331 3.77 2.70 -5.38
N PHE A 332 4.41 3.83 -5.11
CA PHE A 332 5.01 4.13 -3.82
C PHE A 332 3.99 3.99 -2.68
N LEU A 333 2.84 4.66 -2.80
CA LEU A 333 1.79 4.65 -1.78
C LEU A 333 1.17 3.26 -1.58
N SER A 334 0.98 2.50 -2.65
CA SER A 334 0.44 1.13 -2.54
C SER A 334 1.39 0.20 -1.79
N GLN A 335 2.70 0.29 -2.03
CA GLN A 335 3.67 -0.53 -1.28
C GLN A 335 3.72 -0.16 0.20
N LEU A 336 3.55 1.12 0.53
CA LEU A 336 3.42 1.55 1.93
C LEU A 336 2.15 0.97 2.57
N LYS A 337 1.01 1.03 1.86
CA LYS A 337 -0.27 0.48 2.34
C LYS A 337 -0.25 -1.04 2.53
N GLU A 338 0.29 -1.79 1.57
CA GLU A 338 0.44 -3.25 1.64
C GLU A 338 1.23 -3.69 2.88
N ARG A 339 2.13 -2.83 3.36
CA ARG A 339 2.96 -3.07 4.54
C ARG A 339 2.41 -2.44 5.82
N HIS A 340 1.21 -1.87 5.76
CA HIS A 340 0.57 -1.19 6.87
C HIS A 340 1.39 -0.02 7.46
N ASP A 341 2.29 0.60 6.68
CA ASP A 341 2.99 1.83 7.10
C ASP A 341 1.97 2.98 7.02
N PRO A 342 1.56 3.62 8.13
CA PRO A 342 0.50 4.64 8.10
C PRO A 342 0.90 5.90 7.31
N PHE A 343 2.18 6.09 7.00
CA PHE A 343 2.69 7.28 6.33
C PHE A 343 2.07 7.54 4.95
N TYR A 344 1.57 6.51 4.24
CA TYR A 344 0.87 6.75 2.95
C TYR A 344 -0.36 7.64 3.10
N ARG A 345 -1.00 7.65 4.27
CA ARG A 345 -2.20 8.45 4.53
C ARG A 345 -1.91 9.94 4.55
N GLU A 346 -0.68 10.33 4.88
CA GLU A 346 -0.24 11.72 4.82
C GLU A 346 -0.27 12.28 3.40
N PHE A 347 -0.35 11.43 2.36
CA PHE A 347 -0.49 11.88 0.97
C PHE A 347 -1.94 11.95 0.49
N LEU A 348 -2.88 11.41 1.27
CA LEU A 348 -4.28 11.29 0.90
C LEU A 348 -5.10 12.33 1.64
N ASN A 349 -6.19 12.78 1.02
CA ASN A 349 -7.20 13.50 1.79
C ASN A 349 -7.93 12.54 2.75
N GLY A 350 -8.72 13.09 3.67
CA GLY A 350 -9.40 12.32 4.72
C GLY A 350 -10.32 11.20 4.22
N TYR A 351 -10.71 11.22 2.94
CA TYR A 351 -11.53 10.20 2.31
C TYR A 351 -10.80 9.45 1.20
N GLY A 352 -9.50 9.68 1.00
CA GLY A 352 -8.72 9.19 -0.14
C GLY A 352 -8.46 7.68 -0.16
N ASP A 353 -8.65 7.02 0.98
CA ASP A 353 -8.47 5.57 1.16
C ASP A 353 -9.80 4.79 1.17
N GLU A 354 -10.88 5.43 0.73
CA GLU A 354 -12.22 4.85 0.70
C GLU A 354 -12.46 4.00 -0.56
N ARG A 355 -13.68 3.47 -0.66
CA ARG A 355 -14.12 2.66 -1.80
C ARG A 355 -15.03 3.45 -2.72
N TYR A 356 -14.67 3.50 -3.99
CA TYR A 356 -15.34 4.32 -5.00
C TYR A 356 -15.94 3.46 -6.12
N GLY A 357 -16.94 4.02 -6.79
CA GLY A 357 -17.59 3.41 -7.94
C GLY A 357 -17.96 4.44 -8.98
N THR A 358 -18.48 3.96 -10.12
CA THR A 358 -19.03 4.84 -11.14
C THR A 358 -20.52 5.05 -10.90
N LEU A 359 -20.94 6.27 -10.62
CA LEU A 359 -22.36 6.61 -10.45
C LEU A 359 -22.92 7.12 -11.77
N MET A 360 -24.09 6.62 -12.14
CA MET A 360 -24.85 7.12 -13.28
C MET A 360 -26.23 7.57 -12.80
N PRO A 361 -26.75 8.70 -13.31
CA PRO A 361 -28.14 9.07 -13.07
C PRO A 361 -29.07 8.01 -13.68
N GLY A 362 -30.08 7.58 -12.92
CA GLY A 362 -31.15 6.73 -13.40
C GLY A 362 -32.20 7.53 -14.16
N ASN A 363 -33.09 6.84 -14.88
CA ASN A 363 -34.21 7.50 -15.56
C ASN A 363 -35.26 7.93 -14.53
N SER A 364 -35.22 9.20 -14.13
CA SER A 364 -36.26 9.82 -13.30
C SER A 364 -36.63 11.18 -13.87
N GLY A 365 -37.88 11.62 -13.68
CA GLY A 365 -38.32 12.95 -14.13
C GLY A 365 -37.57 14.11 -13.46
N GLU A 366 -36.77 13.82 -12.43
CA GLU A 366 -36.01 14.79 -11.65
C GLU A 366 -34.59 15.04 -12.23
N THR A 367 -34.05 14.16 -13.07
CA THR A 367 -32.66 14.30 -13.58
C THR A 367 -32.45 15.51 -14.48
N GLY A 368 -33.50 15.97 -15.17
CA GLY A 368 -33.44 17.14 -16.05
C GLY A 368 -33.61 18.49 -15.33
N LYS A 369 -33.90 18.47 -14.01
CA LYS A 369 -34.19 19.70 -13.26
C LYS A 369 -32.93 20.32 -12.66
N ARG A 370 -33.02 21.61 -12.36
CA ARG A 370 -31.98 22.43 -11.70
C ARG A 370 -32.45 22.79 -10.30
N GLY A 371 -31.54 22.98 -9.34
CA GLY A 371 -31.99 23.19 -7.96
C GLY A 371 -30.93 23.07 -6.88
N VAL A 372 -31.37 22.58 -5.72
CA VAL A 372 -30.52 22.26 -4.57
C VAL A 372 -30.50 20.75 -4.37
N LEU A 373 -29.32 20.19 -4.19
CA LEU A 373 -29.08 18.76 -4.07
C LEU A 373 -28.60 18.47 -2.66
N ILE A 374 -29.16 17.44 -2.04
CA ILE A 374 -28.70 16.95 -0.74
C ILE A 374 -28.31 15.48 -0.84
N VAL A 375 -27.32 15.11 -0.04
CA VAL A 375 -26.93 13.72 0.19
C VAL A 375 -27.33 13.36 1.60
N ALA A 376 -28.11 12.30 1.74
CA ALA A 376 -28.55 11.82 3.04
C ALA A 376 -28.27 10.31 3.21
N VAL A 377 -27.88 9.91 4.42
CA VAL A 377 -27.66 8.49 4.80
C VAL A 377 -28.48 8.19 6.04
N ASN A 378 -29.36 7.17 5.98
CA ASN A 378 -30.29 6.85 7.07
C ASN A 378 -31.09 8.08 7.55
N ARG A 379 -31.53 8.92 6.61
CA ARG A 379 -32.21 10.21 6.86
C ARG A 379 -31.33 11.29 7.50
N GLY A 380 -30.08 10.98 7.85
CA GLY A 380 -29.10 11.98 8.27
C GLY A 380 -28.64 12.84 7.09
N LEU A 381 -28.62 14.16 7.23
CA LEU A 381 -28.08 15.06 6.20
C LEU A 381 -26.54 15.08 6.27
N TYR A 382 -25.86 14.85 5.14
CA TYR A 382 -24.39 14.80 5.08
C TYR A 382 -23.74 15.82 4.14
N HIS A 383 -24.46 16.28 3.12
CA HIS A 383 -23.94 17.25 2.14
C HIS A 383 -25.09 18.01 1.49
N VAL A 384 -24.83 19.25 1.11
CA VAL A 384 -25.73 20.11 0.32
C VAL A 384 -24.92 20.81 -0.75
N LEU A 385 -25.51 20.95 -1.94
CA LEU A 385 -24.90 21.62 -3.08
C LEU A 385 -25.96 22.43 -3.83
N ASP A 386 -25.65 23.68 -4.14
CA ASP A 386 -26.37 24.44 -5.16
C ASP A 386 -25.81 24.09 -6.55
N PHE A 387 -26.69 23.88 -7.53
CA PHE A 387 -26.23 23.54 -8.87
C PHE A 387 -27.10 24.22 -9.94
N PRO A 388 -26.49 24.98 -10.87
CA PRO A 388 -27.21 25.67 -11.93
C PRO A 388 -27.53 24.78 -13.14
N GLU A 389 -26.82 23.66 -13.27
CA GLU A 389 -26.95 22.67 -14.34
C GLU A 389 -28.05 21.65 -14.04
N PRO A 390 -28.48 20.82 -15.01
CA PRO A 390 -29.33 19.67 -14.72
C PRO A 390 -28.68 18.69 -13.74
N VAL A 391 -29.49 18.04 -12.89
CA VAL A 391 -29.03 17.01 -11.93
C VAL A 391 -28.17 15.93 -12.60
N SER A 392 -28.53 15.49 -13.81
CA SER A 392 -27.75 14.50 -14.56
C SER A 392 -26.33 14.97 -14.87
N GLU A 393 -26.17 16.23 -15.27
CA GLU A 393 -24.87 16.84 -15.57
C GLU A 393 -24.05 17.03 -14.31
N THR A 394 -24.69 17.48 -13.22
CA THR A 394 -24.02 17.63 -11.91
C THR A 394 -23.54 16.29 -11.36
N ILE A 395 -24.36 15.23 -11.42
CA ILE A 395 -23.95 13.88 -11.02
C ILE A 395 -22.79 13.42 -11.90
N THR A 396 -22.89 13.56 -13.22
CA THR A 396 -21.89 13.07 -14.18
C THR A 396 -20.56 13.83 -14.06
N GLY A 397 -20.61 15.15 -13.90
CA GLY A 397 -19.43 16.00 -13.78
C GLY A 397 -18.76 15.90 -12.41
N ARG A 398 -19.54 16.03 -11.33
CA ARG A 398 -18.97 16.10 -9.97
C ARG A 398 -18.83 14.76 -9.29
N PHE A 399 -19.85 13.89 -9.30
CA PHE A 399 -19.86 12.72 -8.40
C PHE A 399 -19.67 11.37 -9.11
N ALA A 400 -19.80 11.31 -10.43
CA ALA A 400 -19.88 10.05 -11.15
C ALA A 400 -18.61 9.22 -11.06
N ARG A 401 -17.44 9.85 -11.11
CA ARG A 401 -16.17 9.13 -11.10
C ARG A 401 -15.15 9.86 -10.26
N VAL A 402 -14.54 9.13 -9.33
CA VAL A 402 -13.36 9.57 -8.59
C VAL A 402 -12.12 9.10 -9.33
N GLY A 403 -11.28 10.05 -9.74
CA GLY A 403 -9.98 9.82 -10.32
C GLY A 403 -8.91 9.55 -9.25
N PRO A 404 -7.72 9.05 -9.65
CA PRO A 404 -6.62 8.82 -8.72
C PRO A 404 -6.15 10.10 -8.02
N ASP A 405 -6.12 11.21 -8.75
CA ASP A 405 -5.63 12.50 -8.23
C ASP A 405 -6.63 13.16 -7.28
N ASP A 406 -7.93 12.82 -7.39
CA ASP A 406 -8.97 13.33 -6.49
C ASP A 406 -8.76 12.84 -5.04
N CYS A 407 -8.17 11.65 -4.87
CA CYS A 407 -7.93 11.01 -3.57
C CYS A 407 -6.71 11.57 -2.84
N LEU A 408 -5.86 12.33 -3.53
CA LEU A 408 -4.66 12.93 -2.97
C LEU A 408 -5.02 14.15 -2.10
N LEU A 409 -4.07 14.63 -1.27
CA LEU A 409 -4.24 15.86 -0.48
C LEU A 409 -4.58 17.09 -1.34
N SER A 410 -4.04 17.17 -2.57
CA SER A 410 -4.33 18.24 -3.52
C SER A 410 -5.64 18.05 -4.29
N GLY A 411 -6.34 16.94 -4.08
CA GLY A 411 -7.56 16.58 -4.79
C GLY A 411 -8.82 17.20 -4.18
N ASP A 412 -9.98 16.69 -4.59
CA ASP A 412 -11.29 17.13 -4.08
C ASP A 412 -11.81 16.15 -3.01
N PRO A 413 -11.73 16.52 -1.71
CA PRO A 413 -12.20 15.66 -0.62
C PRO A 413 -13.72 15.51 -0.61
N GLU A 414 -14.49 16.50 -1.08
CA GLU A 414 -15.95 16.43 -1.10
C GLU A 414 -16.42 15.44 -2.14
N ARG A 415 -15.81 15.47 -3.33
CA ARG A 415 -16.04 14.49 -4.39
C ARG A 415 -15.76 13.07 -3.92
N CYS A 416 -14.62 12.85 -3.26
CA CYS A 416 -14.25 11.56 -2.69
C CYS A 416 -15.27 11.11 -1.64
N ARG A 417 -15.61 12.00 -0.70
CA ARG A 417 -16.58 11.74 0.37
C ARG A 417 -17.94 11.34 -0.17
N VAL A 418 -18.53 12.14 -1.06
CA VAL A 418 -19.88 11.92 -1.60
C VAL A 418 -19.93 10.62 -2.41
N ASN A 419 -18.96 10.38 -3.29
CA ASN A 419 -18.93 9.14 -4.07
C ASN A 419 -18.76 7.90 -3.17
N ALA A 420 -17.84 7.96 -2.20
CA ALA A 420 -17.61 6.87 -1.26
C ALA A 420 -18.86 6.56 -0.43
N LEU A 421 -19.56 7.59 0.07
CA LEU A 421 -20.82 7.47 0.80
C LEU A 421 -21.89 6.75 -0.02
N LEU A 422 -22.15 7.23 -1.24
CA LEU A 422 -23.15 6.66 -2.14
C LEU A 422 -22.79 5.23 -2.59
N CYS A 423 -21.50 4.93 -2.76
CA CYS A 423 -21.04 3.62 -3.21
C CYS A 423 -21.00 2.55 -2.11
N THR A 424 -20.69 2.96 -0.88
CA THR A 424 -20.49 2.05 0.27
C THR A 424 -21.80 1.79 1.00
N SER A 425 -22.68 2.79 1.10
CA SER A 425 -23.94 2.73 1.84
C SER A 425 -25.16 2.65 0.92
N ARG A 426 -25.12 1.80 -0.10
CA ARG A 426 -26.09 1.81 -1.22
C ARG A 426 -27.56 1.70 -0.82
N ASP A 427 -27.84 0.95 0.25
CA ASP A 427 -29.22 0.68 0.69
C ASP A 427 -29.78 1.81 1.56
N THR A 428 -28.91 2.66 2.10
CA THR A 428 -29.25 3.67 3.11
C THR A 428 -28.92 5.10 2.69
N ALA A 429 -28.02 5.27 1.71
CA ALA A 429 -27.60 6.54 1.17
C ALA A 429 -28.40 6.86 -0.10
N GLY A 430 -28.88 8.10 -0.18
CA GLY A 430 -29.63 8.60 -1.32
C GLY A 430 -29.26 10.03 -1.65
N LEU A 431 -29.56 10.41 -2.89
CA LEU A 431 -29.40 11.76 -3.39
C LEU A 431 -30.79 12.31 -3.66
N TYR A 432 -31.04 13.54 -3.21
CA TYR A 432 -32.37 14.14 -3.28
C TYR A 432 -32.27 15.55 -3.82
N VAL A 433 -33.29 15.98 -4.57
CA VAL A 433 -33.31 17.28 -5.23
C VAL A 433 -34.55 18.08 -4.84
N TRP A 434 -34.33 19.36 -4.61
CA TRP A 434 -35.38 20.37 -4.60
C TRP A 434 -35.24 21.26 -5.83
N PRO A 435 -36.16 21.16 -6.81
CA PRO A 435 -36.05 21.91 -8.05
C PRO A 435 -36.39 23.40 -7.84
N ALA A 436 -35.52 24.28 -8.33
CA ALA A 436 -35.69 25.73 -8.26
C ALA A 436 -34.98 26.44 -9.43
N GLU A 437 -35.73 27.23 -10.20
CA GLU A 437 -35.20 27.95 -11.37
C GLU A 437 -34.46 29.24 -11.01
N LYS A 438 -34.90 29.92 -9.94
CA LYS A 438 -34.32 31.19 -9.50
C LYS A 438 -33.00 30.96 -8.76
N GLU A 439 -31.94 31.58 -9.25
CA GLU A 439 -30.60 31.42 -8.70
C GLU A 439 -30.46 31.95 -7.27
N ALA A 440 -31.00 33.13 -6.98
CA ALA A 440 -30.97 33.72 -5.65
C ALA A 440 -31.61 32.78 -4.60
N GLU A 441 -32.75 32.17 -4.97
CA GLU A 441 -33.48 31.25 -4.11
C GLU A 441 -32.70 29.95 -3.85
N ARG A 442 -32.07 29.38 -4.90
CA ARG A 442 -31.20 28.20 -4.76
C ARG A 442 -30.07 28.45 -3.77
N ARG A 443 -29.34 29.56 -3.94
CA ARG A 443 -28.19 29.90 -3.10
C ARG A 443 -28.60 30.16 -1.65
N GLU A 444 -29.71 30.88 -1.45
CA GLU A 444 -30.25 31.16 -0.12
C GLU A 444 -30.59 29.86 0.63
N ILE A 445 -31.31 28.93 -0.02
CA ILE A 445 -31.66 27.64 0.59
C ILE A 445 -30.43 26.76 0.82
N ALA A 446 -29.52 26.66 -0.14
CA ALA A 446 -28.29 25.87 0.02
C ALA A 446 -27.42 26.40 1.18
N THR A 447 -27.31 27.72 1.32
CA THR A 447 -26.58 28.36 2.43
C THR A 447 -27.25 28.07 3.77
N ALA A 448 -28.57 28.19 3.84
CA ALA A 448 -29.32 27.94 5.06
C ALA A 448 -29.24 26.47 5.50
N ILE A 449 -29.26 25.52 4.55
CA ILE A 449 -29.05 24.09 4.84
C ILE A 449 -27.61 23.81 5.26
N SER A 450 -26.62 24.45 4.62
CA SER A 450 -25.21 24.29 4.97
C SER A 450 -24.93 24.73 6.41
N ALA A 451 -25.59 25.79 6.88
CA ALA A 451 -25.53 26.22 8.28
C ALA A 451 -26.04 25.16 9.27
N LEU A 452 -26.91 24.26 8.85
CA LEU A 452 -27.38 23.13 9.69
C LEU A 452 -26.34 22.01 9.81
N LEU A 453 -25.43 21.88 8.84
CA LEU A 453 -24.39 20.85 8.82
C LEU A 453 -23.19 21.21 9.71
N SER A 454 -22.92 22.50 9.88
CA SER A 454 -21.82 23.03 10.69
C SER A 454 -22.36 24.04 11.70
N PRO A 455 -23.08 23.60 12.75
CA PRO A 455 -23.53 24.50 13.80
C PRO A 455 -22.29 25.13 14.47
N LYS A 456 -22.25 26.46 14.49
CA LYS A 456 -21.21 27.25 15.17
C LYS A 456 -21.23 27.02 16.68
#